data_AF-A0A060BT20-F1
#
_entry.id   AF-A0A060BT20-F1
#
_cell.length_a   1.000
_cell.length_b   1.000
_cell.length_c   1.000
_cell.angle_alpha   90.00
_cell.angle_beta   90.00
_cell.angle_gamma   90.00
#
_symmetry.space_group_name_H-M   'P 1'
#
loop_
_entity.id
_entity.type
_entity.pdbx_description
1 polymer ?
#
loop_
_entity_poly.entity_id
_entity_poly.type
_entity_poly.pdbx_seq_one_letter_code
_entity_poly.pdbx_strand_id
1 'polypeptide(L)'
;MGHKFSMYSQVLDEERAYWVYLPPEYNDTLYGKACYPVIYLLDGDTNFSLVTGLQQSLTRGMYNNMPECIIVGILNTDRARDMTPSRSLLKHNGKDLFATSGGAANFTSFLRDELKRKIETAYRTNGYDILIGHSIGGLFVMNTLVHYTSLFEAYVAID
;
A
#
# COMPACT_ATOMS: atom_id res chain seq x y z
N MET A 1 -8.67 6.86 13.46
CA MET A 1 -9.37 5.95 12.51
C MET A 1 -9.11 6.47 11.11
N GLY A 2 -8.90 5.61 10.12
CA GLY A 2 -8.67 6.05 8.73
C GLY A 2 -9.96 6.45 8.02
N HIS A 3 -9.81 7.15 6.89
CA HIS A 3 -10.91 7.56 6.02
C HIS A 3 -10.87 6.74 4.72
N LYS A 4 -12.03 6.24 4.29
CA LYS A 4 -12.18 5.51 3.02
C LYS A 4 -12.41 6.48 1.87
N PHE A 5 -11.69 6.26 0.78
CA PHE A 5 -11.82 6.96 -0.49
C PHE A 5 -11.96 5.96 -1.64
N SER A 6 -12.35 6.46 -2.81
CA SER A 6 -12.30 5.71 -4.06
C SER A 6 -11.82 6.60 -5.21
N MET A 7 -11.31 5.97 -6.25
CA MET A 7 -10.96 6.62 -7.51
C MET A 7 -11.13 5.64 -8.66
N TYR A 8 -11.55 6.13 -9.82
CA TYR A 8 -11.47 5.35 -11.05
C TYR A 8 -10.03 5.26 -11.52
N SER A 9 -9.54 4.05 -11.78
CA SER A 9 -8.23 3.79 -12.37
C SER A 9 -8.37 3.64 -13.88
N GLN A 10 -7.69 4.49 -14.64
CA GLN A 10 -7.62 4.34 -16.11
C GLN A 10 -6.71 3.16 -16.48
N VAL A 11 -5.68 2.90 -15.67
CA VAL A 11 -4.74 1.78 -15.88
C VAL A 11 -5.42 0.42 -15.70
N LEU A 12 -6.29 0.29 -14.70
CA LEU A 12 -6.97 -0.97 -14.37
C LEU A 12 -8.39 -1.06 -14.94
N ASP A 13 -8.91 0.05 -15.47
CA ASP A 13 -10.29 0.19 -15.99
C ASP A 13 -11.36 -0.21 -14.96
N GLU A 14 -11.18 0.21 -13.70
CA GLU A 14 -12.08 -0.11 -12.60
C GLU A 14 -12.01 0.92 -11.45
N GLU A 15 -13.03 0.93 -10.59
CA GLU A 15 -13.04 1.71 -9.36
C GLU A 15 -12.12 1.07 -8.30
N ARG A 16 -11.16 1.83 -7.77
CA ARG A 16 -10.23 1.40 -6.72
C ARG A 16 -10.50 2.13 -5.42
N ALA A 17 -10.78 1.36 -4.38
CA ALA A 17 -10.92 1.87 -3.02
C ALA A 17 -9.58 1.85 -2.27
N TYR A 18 -9.35 2.86 -1.44
CA TYR A 18 -8.19 2.93 -0.55
C TYR A 18 -8.56 3.66 0.74
N TRP A 19 -7.86 3.35 1.82
CA TRP A 19 -8.02 4.01 3.11
C TRP A 19 -6.80 4.88 3.40
N VAL A 20 -7.00 6.05 4.00
CA VAL A 20 -5.91 6.93 4.42
C VAL A 20 -6.00 7.15 5.92
N TYR A 21 -4.90 6.90 6.61
CA TYR A 21 -4.67 7.29 8.00
C TYR A 21 -3.65 8.42 8.03
N LEU A 22 -3.99 9.49 8.75
CA LEU A 22 -3.09 10.58 9.05
C LEU A 22 -2.66 10.45 10.52
N PRO A 23 -1.38 10.67 10.82
CA PRO A 23 -0.91 10.63 12.20
C PRO A 23 -1.51 11.79 13.02
N PRO A 24 -1.61 11.65 14.36
CA PRO A 24 -2.31 12.63 15.18
C PRO A 24 -1.78 14.06 15.06
N GLU A 25 -0.47 14.23 14.90
CA GLU A 25 0.16 15.56 14.80
C GLU A 25 0.03 16.18 13.40
N TYR A 26 -0.58 15.47 12.42
CA TYR A 26 -0.74 15.99 11.06
C TYR A 26 -1.50 17.33 11.01
N ASN A 27 -2.46 17.58 11.89
CA ASN A 27 -3.18 18.85 11.94
C ASN A 27 -2.77 19.74 13.12
N ASP A 28 -1.67 19.41 13.80
CA ASP A 28 -1.20 20.24 14.90
C ASP A 28 -0.73 21.60 14.37
N THR A 29 -1.30 22.66 14.93
CA THR A 29 -1.00 24.05 14.57
C THR A 29 0.11 24.64 15.44
N LEU A 30 0.53 23.95 16.50
CA LEU A 30 1.56 24.41 17.44
C LEU A 30 2.98 24.23 16.89
N TYR A 31 3.18 23.26 16.00
CA TYR A 31 4.47 22.97 15.37
C TYR A 31 4.44 23.29 13.87
N GLY A 32 5.62 23.42 13.26
CA GLY A 32 5.74 23.61 11.81
C GLY A 32 5.10 22.46 11.04
N LYS A 33 4.56 22.73 9.84
CA LYS A 33 3.94 21.70 9.00
C LYS A 33 4.99 20.68 8.56
N ALA A 34 5.01 19.51 9.20
CA ALA A 34 5.86 18.40 8.81
C ALA A 34 5.38 17.75 7.50
N CYS A 35 6.33 17.16 6.78
CA CYS A 35 6.10 16.24 5.66
C CYS A 35 6.40 14.82 6.13
N TYR A 36 5.56 13.86 5.74
CA TYR A 36 5.55 12.51 6.31
C TYR A 36 5.97 11.43 5.29
N PRO A 37 6.67 10.37 5.72
CA PRO A 37 6.79 9.17 4.92
C PRO A 37 5.41 8.51 4.72
N VAL A 38 5.27 7.73 3.65
CA VAL A 38 4.00 7.06 3.31
C VAL A 38 4.17 5.55 3.26
N ILE A 39 3.36 4.83 4.03
CA ILE A 39 3.25 3.38 3.94
C ILE A 39 2.10 3.04 2.99
N TYR A 40 2.42 2.38 1.88
CA TYR A 40 1.46 1.74 0.99
C TYR A 40 1.28 0.28 1.43
N LEU A 41 0.16 0.03 2.10
CA LEU A 41 -0.16 -1.26 2.70
C LEU A 41 -1.10 -2.05 1.77
N LEU A 42 -0.61 -3.14 1.22
CA LEU A 42 -1.43 -4.11 0.50
C LEU A 42 -2.38 -4.83 1.48
N ASP A 43 -3.48 -5.37 0.96
CA ASP A 43 -4.52 -6.02 1.78
C ASP A 43 -5.05 -5.07 2.88
N GLY A 44 -5.30 -3.81 2.51
CA GLY A 44 -5.77 -2.78 3.44
C GLY A 44 -7.12 -3.12 4.09
N ASP A 45 -7.93 -3.95 3.42
CA ASP A 45 -9.20 -4.46 3.98
C ASP A 45 -9.02 -5.34 5.22
N THR A 46 -7.90 -6.04 5.36
CA THR A 46 -7.63 -6.95 6.48
C THR A 46 -6.60 -6.40 7.47
N ASN A 47 -5.60 -5.67 6.99
CA ASN A 47 -4.41 -5.33 7.79
C ASN A 47 -4.39 -3.89 8.31
N PHE A 48 -5.24 -2.99 7.80
CA PHE A 48 -5.10 -1.55 8.07
C PHE A 48 -5.26 -1.16 9.54
N SER A 49 -6.27 -1.70 10.23
CA SER A 49 -6.48 -1.42 11.66
C SER A 49 -5.33 -1.91 12.53
N LEU A 50 -4.75 -3.06 12.18
CA LEU A 50 -3.58 -3.61 12.87
C LEU A 50 -2.37 -2.70 12.71
N VAL A 51 -2.01 -2.35 11.46
CA VAL A 51 -0.82 -1.55 11.16
C VAL A 51 -0.94 -0.12 11.73
N THR A 52 -2.12 0.51 11.64
CA THR A 52 -2.33 1.83 12.25
C THR A 52 -2.25 1.79 13.78
N GLY A 53 -2.73 0.73 14.43
CA GLY A 53 -2.59 0.54 15.88
C GLY A 53 -1.14 0.29 16.32
N LEU A 54 -0.39 -0.48 15.53
CA LEU A 54 1.04 -0.70 15.74
C LEU A 54 1.82 0.61 15.63
N GLN A 55 1.60 1.39 14.56
CA GLN A 55 2.26 2.67 14.39
C GLN A 55 1.95 3.62 15.55
N GLN A 56 0.69 3.73 15.99
CA GLN A 56 0.35 4.53 17.17
C GLN A 56 1.08 4.08 18.44
N SER A 57 1.29 2.78 18.61
CA SER A 57 2.03 2.26 19.76
C SER A 57 3.52 2.57 19.67
N LEU A 58 4.09 2.56 18.46
CA LEU A 58 5.52 2.79 18.21
C LEU A 58 5.90 4.26 18.14
N THR A 59 4.96 5.17 17.86
CA THR A 59 5.19 6.62 17.82
C THR A 59 4.87 7.32 19.14
N ARG A 60 4.35 6.61 20.15
CA ARG A 60 3.98 7.16 21.46
C ARG A 60 5.06 6.90 22.51
N GLY A 61 5.27 7.88 23.39
CA GLY A 61 6.11 7.76 24.59
C GLY A 61 7.48 8.45 24.46
N MET A 62 8.32 8.33 25.50
CA MET A 62 9.66 8.93 25.52
C MET A 62 10.63 8.31 24.51
N TYR A 63 10.37 7.07 24.08
CA TYR A 63 11.18 6.35 23.10
C TYR A 63 10.39 6.24 21.80
N ASN A 64 10.57 7.24 20.93
CA ASN A 64 9.94 7.28 19.63
C ASN A 64 10.67 6.28 18.70
N ASN A 65 10.13 5.07 18.58
CA ASN A 65 10.82 3.96 17.91
C ASN A 65 10.72 4.04 16.37
N MET A 66 9.81 4.86 15.86
CA MET A 66 9.69 5.17 14.45
C MET A 66 9.09 6.58 14.26
N PRO A 67 9.35 7.26 13.13
CA PRO A 67 8.66 8.52 12.83
C PRO A 67 7.16 8.29 12.57
N GLU A 68 6.35 9.34 12.78
CA GLU A 68 4.98 9.36 12.28
C GLU A 68 4.94 9.23 10.75
N CYS A 69 3.92 8.54 10.23
CA CYS A 69 3.76 8.30 8.81
C CYS A 69 2.29 8.36 8.39
N ILE A 70 2.06 8.65 7.12
CA ILE A 70 0.75 8.46 6.48
C ILE A 70 0.65 6.99 6.10
N ILE A 71 -0.49 6.35 6.37
CA ILE A 71 -0.73 4.95 5.95
C ILE A 71 -1.85 4.95 4.92
N VAL A 72 -1.55 4.42 3.74
CA VAL A 72 -2.47 4.22 2.62
C VAL A 72 -2.75 2.73 2.46
N GLY A 73 -3.91 2.28 2.94
CA GLY A 73 -4.36 0.90 2.79
C GLY A 73 -5.02 0.69 1.44
N ILE A 74 -4.49 -0.21 0.62
CA ILE A 74 -5.00 -0.50 -0.73
C ILE A 74 -5.94 -1.69 -0.63
N LEU A 75 -7.21 -1.48 -0.98
CA LEU A 75 -8.21 -2.55 -0.92
C LEU A 75 -8.20 -3.35 -2.22
N ASN A 76 -8.47 -4.64 -2.10
CA ASN A 76 -8.51 -5.57 -3.23
C ASN A 76 -9.83 -5.49 -4.02
N THR A 77 -9.74 -5.62 -5.35
CA THR A 77 -10.86 -5.98 -6.23
C THR A 77 -10.65 -7.42 -6.72
N ASP A 78 -9.49 -7.69 -7.33
CA ASP A 78 -9.00 -9.00 -7.71
C ASP A 78 -7.56 -9.19 -7.24
N ARG A 79 -7.42 -9.72 -6.03
CA ARG A 79 -6.13 -9.95 -5.36
C ARG A 79 -5.23 -10.90 -6.15
N ALA A 80 -5.80 -11.93 -6.78
CA ALA A 80 -5.04 -12.91 -7.54
C ALA A 80 -4.44 -12.27 -8.79
N ARG A 81 -5.22 -11.47 -9.52
CA ARG A 81 -4.76 -10.69 -10.68
C ARG A 81 -3.67 -9.71 -10.28
N ASP A 82 -3.93 -8.86 -9.30
CA ASP A 82 -3.09 -7.71 -8.99
C ASP A 82 -1.73 -8.07 -8.37
N MET A 83 -1.69 -9.15 -7.57
CA MET A 83 -0.51 -9.48 -6.77
C MET A 83 0.40 -10.55 -7.40
N THR A 84 0.07 -11.05 -8.59
CA THR A 84 0.86 -12.09 -9.26
C THR A 84 1.53 -11.58 -10.52
N PRO A 85 2.84 -11.82 -10.69
CA PRO A 85 3.58 -11.30 -11.84
C PRO A 85 3.33 -12.08 -13.14
N SER A 86 2.88 -13.33 -13.02
CA SER A 86 2.62 -14.20 -14.15
C SER A 86 1.36 -15.02 -13.92
N ARG A 87 0.75 -15.48 -15.00
CA ARG A 87 -0.38 -16.40 -14.94
C ARG A 87 0.04 -17.73 -14.34
N SER A 88 -0.67 -18.15 -13.30
CA SER A 88 -0.54 -19.48 -12.70
C SER A 88 -1.04 -20.54 -13.68
N LEU A 89 -0.31 -21.64 -13.75
CA LEU A 89 -0.73 -22.87 -14.44
C LEU A 89 -1.18 -23.95 -13.44
N LEU A 90 -1.10 -23.65 -12.14
CA LEU A 90 -1.39 -24.60 -11.07
C LEU A 90 -2.89 -24.80 -10.90
N LYS A 91 -3.32 -26.05 -10.93
CA LYS A 91 -4.69 -26.47 -10.60
C LYS A 91 -4.68 -27.24 -9.29
N HIS A 92 -5.61 -26.93 -8.40
CA HIS A 92 -5.84 -27.68 -7.17
C HIS A 92 -7.21 -28.33 -7.23
N ASN A 93 -7.26 -29.67 -7.12
CA ASN A 93 -8.49 -30.46 -7.29
C ASN A 93 -9.27 -30.11 -8.56
N GLY A 94 -8.56 -29.90 -9.68
CA GLY A 94 -9.14 -29.54 -10.98
C GLY A 94 -9.63 -28.09 -11.10
N LYS A 95 -9.58 -27.30 -10.03
CA LYS A 95 -9.91 -25.86 -10.04
C LYS A 95 -8.66 -25.01 -10.15
N ASP A 96 -8.74 -23.94 -10.92
CA ASP A 96 -7.69 -22.93 -11.00
C ASP A 96 -7.89 -21.93 -9.84
N LEU A 97 -7.05 -22.03 -8.81
CA LEU A 97 -7.12 -21.16 -7.64
C LEU A 97 -6.70 -19.72 -7.95
N PHE A 98 -6.02 -19.49 -9.07
CA PHE A 98 -5.46 -18.22 -9.49
C PHE A 98 -5.82 -17.91 -10.94
N ALA A 99 -7.06 -18.19 -11.33
CA ALA A 99 -7.51 -18.12 -12.73
C ALA A 99 -7.26 -16.75 -13.39
N THR A 100 -7.28 -15.67 -12.60
CA THR A 100 -7.12 -14.28 -13.04
C THR A 100 -5.70 -13.74 -12.87
N SER A 101 -4.74 -14.56 -12.41
CA SER A 101 -3.36 -14.15 -12.14
C SER A 101 -2.59 -13.59 -13.34
N GLY A 102 -1.57 -12.77 -13.06
CA GLY A 102 -0.62 -12.22 -14.02
C GLY A 102 -0.75 -10.72 -14.26
N GLY A 103 -1.47 -10.00 -13.41
CA GLY A 103 -1.77 -8.57 -13.57
C GLY A 103 -0.83 -7.62 -12.83
N ALA A 104 0.23 -8.09 -12.17
CA ALA A 104 1.07 -7.22 -11.32
C ALA A 104 1.66 -6.02 -12.07
N ALA A 105 2.02 -6.13 -13.34
CA ALA A 105 2.58 -5.00 -14.10
C ALA A 105 1.56 -3.83 -14.24
N ASN A 106 0.28 -4.15 -14.46
CA ASN A 106 -0.78 -3.14 -14.51
C ASN A 106 -1.04 -2.57 -13.13
N PHE A 107 -1.07 -3.41 -12.09
CA PHE A 107 -1.25 -2.95 -10.72
C PHE A 107 -0.10 -2.06 -10.25
N THR A 108 1.16 -2.38 -10.57
CA THR A 108 2.31 -1.50 -10.32
C THR A 108 2.18 -0.17 -11.06
N SER A 109 1.68 -0.17 -12.29
CA SER A 109 1.44 1.07 -13.05
C SER A 109 0.34 1.92 -12.41
N PHE A 110 -0.74 1.32 -11.89
CA PHE A 110 -1.74 2.02 -11.07
C PHE A 110 -1.12 2.67 -9.83
N LEU A 111 -0.28 1.93 -9.09
CA LEU A 111 0.39 2.48 -7.91
C LEU A 111 1.26 3.69 -8.27
N ARG A 112 2.11 3.55 -9.30
CA ARG A 112 3.03 4.60 -9.76
C ARG A 112 2.30 5.83 -10.30
N ASP A 113 1.41 5.61 -11.26
CA ASP A 113 0.89 6.66 -12.12
C ASP A 113 -0.42 7.26 -11.60
N GLU A 114 -1.11 6.60 -10.68
CA GLU A 114 -2.42 7.07 -10.25
C GLU A 114 -2.46 7.27 -8.75
N LEU A 115 -2.26 6.21 -7.96
CA LEU A 115 -2.43 6.28 -6.52
C LEU A 115 -1.37 7.15 -5.85
N LYS A 116 -0.07 6.91 -6.09
CA LYS A 116 1.03 7.69 -5.48
C LYS A 116 0.89 9.19 -5.78
N ARG A 117 0.71 9.54 -7.07
CA ARG A 117 0.49 10.94 -7.49
C ARG A 117 -0.70 11.59 -6.79
N LYS A 118 -1.81 10.87 -6.60
CA LYS A 118 -2.98 11.36 -5.88
C LYS A 118 -2.68 11.64 -4.41
N ILE A 119 -1.92 10.75 -3.76
CA ILE A 119 -1.52 10.91 -2.35
C ILE A 119 -0.55 12.07 -2.17
N GLU A 120 0.47 12.17 -3.02
CA GLU A 120 1.46 13.26 -3.01
C GLU A 120 0.82 14.63 -3.25
N THR A 121 -0.22 14.70 -4.06
CA THR A 121 -0.95 15.96 -4.33
C THR A 121 -1.87 16.33 -3.15
N ALA A 122 -2.48 15.34 -2.50
CA ALA A 122 -3.49 15.57 -1.48
C ALA A 122 -2.90 15.77 -0.06
N TYR A 123 -1.70 15.24 0.20
CA TYR A 123 -1.11 15.21 1.53
C TYR A 123 0.35 15.66 1.55
N ARG A 124 0.83 16.10 2.72
CA ARG A 124 2.23 16.49 2.90
C ARG A 124 3.12 15.26 3.03
N THR A 125 3.62 14.76 1.90
CA THR A 125 4.55 13.64 1.84
C THR A 125 5.99 14.14 1.76
N ASN A 126 6.97 13.34 2.21
CA ASN A 126 8.40 13.65 2.11
C ASN A 126 9.15 12.85 1.03
N GLY A 127 8.43 12.02 0.26
CA GLY A 127 8.99 11.17 -0.78
C GLY A 127 9.67 9.89 -0.29
N TYR A 128 9.59 9.55 0.99
CA TYR A 128 10.03 8.24 1.49
C TYR A 128 8.83 7.30 1.58
N ASP A 129 8.66 6.49 0.55
CA ASP A 129 7.51 5.61 0.38
C ASP A 129 7.89 4.15 0.62
N ILE A 130 7.03 3.45 1.35
CA ILE A 130 7.26 2.10 1.85
C ILE A 130 6.16 1.19 1.30
N LEU A 131 6.52 0.09 0.65
CA LEU A 131 5.55 -0.93 0.21
C LEU A 131 5.54 -2.11 1.19
N ILE A 132 4.37 -2.44 1.75
CA ILE A 132 4.20 -3.56 2.68
C ILE A 132 3.17 -4.54 2.13
N GLY A 133 3.51 -5.83 2.11
CA GLY A 133 2.59 -6.89 1.69
C GLY A 133 2.86 -8.23 2.38
N HIS A 134 1.78 -9.00 2.57
CA HIS A 134 1.79 -10.28 3.27
C HIS A 134 1.37 -11.42 2.33
N SER A 135 1.98 -12.61 2.47
CA SER A 135 1.72 -13.79 1.64
C SER A 135 1.92 -13.47 0.15
N ILE A 136 0.90 -13.60 -0.72
CA ILE A 136 1.01 -13.22 -2.14
C ILE A 136 1.22 -11.70 -2.33
N GLY A 137 0.84 -10.88 -1.36
CA GLY A 137 1.22 -9.46 -1.33
C GLY A 137 2.74 -9.31 -1.16
N GLY A 138 3.38 -10.19 -0.39
CA GLY A 138 4.83 -10.30 -0.30
C GLY A 138 5.47 -10.70 -1.62
N LEU A 139 4.85 -11.61 -2.38
CA LEU A 139 5.26 -11.91 -3.76
C LEU A 139 5.22 -10.65 -4.64
N PHE A 140 4.15 -9.86 -4.57
CA PHE A 140 4.06 -8.58 -5.30
C PHE A 140 5.14 -7.59 -4.86
N VAL A 141 5.41 -7.48 -3.54
CA VAL A 141 6.48 -6.63 -2.99
C VAL A 141 7.83 -7.03 -3.57
N MET A 142 8.16 -8.32 -3.57
CA MET A 142 9.42 -8.85 -4.11
C MET A 142 9.53 -8.60 -5.62
N ASN A 143 8.45 -8.85 -6.37
CA ASN A 143 8.42 -8.56 -7.80
C ASN A 143 8.64 -7.06 -8.07
N THR A 144 8.02 -6.19 -7.28
CA THR A 144 8.15 -4.74 -7.42
C THR A 144 9.58 -4.28 -7.11
N LEU A 145 10.19 -4.81 -6.05
CA LEU A 145 11.58 -4.53 -5.69
C LEU A 145 12.55 -4.86 -6.82
N VAL A 146 12.38 -6.02 -7.48
CA VAL A 146 13.33 -6.48 -8.52
C VAL A 146 13.13 -5.78 -9.87
N HIS A 147 11.89 -5.45 -10.24
CA HIS A 147 11.56 -4.92 -11.56
C HIS A 147 11.32 -3.40 -11.60
N TYR A 148 11.07 -2.78 -10.44
CA TYR A 148 10.71 -1.36 -10.30
C TYR A 148 11.45 -0.74 -9.11
N THR A 149 12.78 -0.86 -9.11
CA THR A 149 13.69 -0.54 -7.98
C THR A 149 13.64 0.91 -7.48
N SER A 150 13.15 1.85 -8.29
CA SER A 150 13.03 3.27 -7.93
C SER A 150 11.61 3.67 -7.53
N LEU A 151 10.68 2.72 -7.40
CA LEU A 151 9.28 3.04 -7.12
C LEU A 151 9.00 3.26 -5.63
N PHE A 152 9.73 2.57 -4.75
CA PHE A 152 9.63 2.71 -3.30
C PHE A 152 11.03 2.70 -2.69
N GLU A 153 11.19 3.44 -1.59
CA GLU A 153 12.45 3.57 -0.86
C GLU A 153 12.67 2.38 0.09
N ALA A 154 11.58 1.73 0.52
CA ALA A 154 11.66 0.52 1.34
C ALA A 154 10.54 -0.48 1.01
N TYR A 155 10.84 -1.76 1.28
CA TYR A 155 9.98 -2.89 0.98
C TYR A 155 9.92 -3.83 2.19
N VAL A 156 8.72 -4.24 2.57
CA VAL A 156 8.50 -5.22 3.65
C VAL A 156 7.62 -6.34 3.09
N ALA A 157 8.25 -7.49 2.82
CA ALA A 157 7.57 -8.71 2.42
C ALA A 157 7.43 -9.63 3.64
N ILE A 158 6.21 -10.00 3.98
CA ILE A 158 5.87 -10.84 5.14
C ILE A 158 5.27 -12.14 4.63
N ASP A 159 5.66 -13.28 5.21
CA ASP A 159 5.07 -14.60 4.93
C ASP A 159 3.68 -14.74 5.56
#